data_AF-A0A8C2Z563-F1
#
_entry.id   AF-A0A8C2Z563-F1
#
_cell.length_a   1.000
_cell.length_b   1.000
_cell.length_c   1.000
_cell.angle_alpha   90.00
_cell.angle_beta   90.00
_cell.angle_gamma   90.00
#
_symmetry.space_group_name_H-M   'P 1'
#
loop_
_entity.id
_entity.type
_entity.pdbx_description
1 polymer ?
#
loop_
_entity_poly.entity_id
_entity_poly.type
_entity_poly.pdbx_seq_one_letter_code
_entity_poly.pdbx_strand_id
1 'polypeptide(L)' 'VLLGHKVVVVRCEGINISGNFYRNKLKYLAFLWKRMNTNPSRGPFHFRAPSRIFWRTVRGHCKVCGLDVLLI' A
#
# COMPACT_ATOMS: atom_id res chain seq x y z
N VAL A 1 -7.93 -11.30 -7.70
CA VAL A 1 -6.80 -12.23 -7.94
C VAL A 1 -7.00 -13.63 -7.33
N LEU A 2 -7.92 -13.82 -6.36
CA LEU A 2 -8.24 -15.13 -5.77
C LEU A 2 -8.74 -16.19 -6.78
N LEU A 3 -9.17 -15.76 -7.98
CA LEU A 3 -9.55 -16.62 -9.11
C LEU A 3 -8.36 -16.99 -10.05
N GLY A 4 -7.13 -16.58 -9.73
CA GLY A 4 -5.92 -16.95 -10.50
C GLY A 4 -5.58 -16.04 -11.69
N HIS A 5 -6.34 -14.98 -11.95
CA HIS A 5 -6.05 -14.05 -13.05
C HIS A 5 -4.93 -13.06 -12.70
N LYS A 6 -3.92 -12.96 -13.57
CA LYS A 6 -2.88 -11.91 -13.51
C LYS A 6 -3.50 -10.56 -13.89
N VAL A 7 -3.33 -9.55 -13.05
CA VAL A 7 -3.89 -8.20 -13.24
C VAL A 7 -2.76 -7.19 -13.20
N VAL A 8 -2.69 -6.36 -14.24
CA VAL A 8 -1.75 -5.22 -14.33
C VAL A 8 -2.52 -3.95 -14.03
N VAL A 9 -2.02 -3.16 -13.07
CA VAL A 9 -2.60 -1.86 -12.73
C VAL A 9 -1.66 -0.78 -13.21
N VAL A 10 -2.12 0.01 -14.18
CA VAL A 10 -1.40 1.16 -14.72
C VAL A 10 -2.02 2.44 -14.14
N ARG A 11 -1.24 3.51 -14.02
CA ARG A 11 -1.69 4.83 -13.56
C ARG A 11 -2.25 4.86 -12.13
N CYS A 12 -1.46 4.34 -11.18
CA CYS A 12 -1.82 4.33 -9.76
C CYS A 12 -1.95 5.73 -9.13
N GLU A 13 -1.48 6.79 -9.78
CA GLU A 13 -1.63 8.18 -9.33
C GLU A 13 -3.08 8.69 -9.37
N GLY A 14 -3.93 8.12 -10.22
CA GLY A 14 -5.35 8.50 -10.35
C GLY A 14 -6.29 7.78 -9.37
N ILE A 15 -5.76 7.05 -8.38
CA ILE A 15 -6.59 6.29 -7.44
C ILE A 15 -7.30 7.24 -6.47
N ASN A 16 -8.62 7.30 -6.55
CA ASN A 16 -9.44 8.08 -5.63
C ASN A 16 -9.63 7.34 -4.30
N ILE A 17 -9.32 8.02 -3.19
CA ILE A 17 -9.65 7.56 -1.84
C ILE A 17 -10.83 8.40 -1.36
N SER A 18 -11.88 7.75 -0.89
CA SER A 18 -13.06 8.43 -0.35
C SER A 18 -12.70 9.28 0.88
N GLY A 19 -13.40 10.41 1.02
CA GLY A 19 -13.20 11.38 2.11
C GLY A 19 -12.28 12.56 1.77
N ASN A 20 -12.33 13.59 2.63
CA ASN A 20 -11.56 14.82 2.41
C ASN A 20 -10.04 14.56 2.44
N PHE A 21 -9.29 15.28 1.60
CA PHE A 21 -7.84 15.16 1.46
C PHE A 21 -7.11 15.26 2.81
N TYR A 22 -7.56 16.16 3.68
CA TYR A 22 -6.96 16.36 5.00
C TYR A 22 -7.03 15.10 5.89
N ARG A 23 -8.16 14.39 5.89
CA ARG A 23 -8.33 13.17 6.69
C ARG A 23 -7.47 12.03 6.16
N ASN A 24 -7.34 11.93 4.84
CA ASN A 24 -6.48 10.93 4.21
C ASN A 24 -4.99 11.20 4.49
N LYS A 25 -4.59 12.47 4.55
CA LYS A 25 -3.25 12.88 5.01
C LYS A 25 -3.00 12.47 6.46
N LEU A 26 -3.93 12.72 7.38
CA LEU A 26 -3.78 12.33 8.79
C LEU A 26 -3.63 10.81 8.96
N LYS A 27 -4.41 10.01 8.23
CA LYS A 27 -4.25 8.54 8.23
C LYS A 27 -2.85 8.11 7.77
N TYR A 28 -2.31 8.78 6.76
CA TYR A 28 -0.95 8.50 6.26
C TYR A 28 0.13 8.96 7.24
N LEU A 29 -0.06 10.09 7.94
CA LEU A 29 0.86 10.56 8.98
C LEU A 29 0.90 9.64 10.20
N ALA A 30 -0.27 9.16 10.65
CA ALA A 30 -0.35 8.16 11.71
C ALA A 30 0.33 6.84 11.32
N PHE A 31 0.33 6.51 10.03
CA PHE A 31 1.08 5.38 9.50
C PHE A 31 2.60 5.62 9.56
N LEU A 32 3.08 6.81 9.16
CA LEU A 32 4.50 7.19 9.22
C LEU A 32 5.08 7.18 10.64
N TRP A 33 4.25 7.46 11.65
CA TRP A 33 4.67 7.37 13.06
C TRP A 33 4.94 5.94 13.54
N LYS A 34 4.46 4.91 12.84
CA LYS A 34 4.75 3.52 13.21
C LYS A 34 6.20 3.20 12.85
N ARG A 35 7.05 3.02 13.86
CA ARG A 35 8.45 2.59 13.74
C ARG A 35 8.77 1.53 14.79
N MET A 36 9.74 0.67 14.51
CA MET A 36 10.30 -0.24 15.52
C MET A 36 11.23 0.58 16.44
N ASN A 37 11.11 0.40 17.76
CA ASN A 37 11.88 1.19 18.74
C ASN A 37 13.36 0.80 18.79
N THR A 38 13.68 -0.49 18.60
CA THR A 38 15.05 -1.03 18.70
C THR A 38 15.88 -0.80 17.44
N ASN A 39 15.36 -1.16 16.27
CA ASN A 39 16.03 -0.91 15.00
C ASN A 39 15.04 -0.50 13.90
N PRO A 40 15.02 0.80 13.51
CA PRO A 40 14.11 1.31 12.48
C PRO A 40 14.26 0.63 11.12
N SER A 41 15.46 0.14 10.77
CA SER A 41 15.74 -0.48 9.47
C SER A 41 15.07 -1.84 9.27
N ARG A 42 14.72 -2.53 10.37
CA ARG A 42 13.94 -3.79 10.36
C ARG A 42 12.44 -3.55 10.58
N GLY A 43 12.05 -2.29 10.76
CA GLY A 43 10.68 -1.88 11.02
C GLY A 43 9.78 -1.88 9.77
N PRO A 44 8.55 -1.40 9.93
CA PRO A 44 7.63 -1.25 8.81
C PRO A 44 8.17 -0.28 7.76
N PHE A 45 8.20 -0.71 6.50
CA PHE A 45 8.62 0.13 5.39
C PHE A 45 7.53 1.14 4.98
N HIS A 46 7.94 2.40 4.87
CA HIS A 46 7.12 3.53 4.48
C HIS A 46 7.35 3.88 3.01
N PHE A 47 6.59 3.26 2.10
CA PHE A 47 6.66 3.57 0.68
C PHE A 47 5.87 4.84 0.35
N ARG A 48 6.47 5.73 -0.46
CA ARG A 48 5.88 7.01 -0.90
C ARG A 48 5.18 6.93 -2.26
N ALA A 49 5.56 5.97 -3.11
CA ALA A 49 4.97 5.83 -4.44
C ALA A 49 3.51 5.32 -4.35
N PRO A 50 2.57 5.87 -5.14
CA PRO A 50 1.15 5.49 -5.11
C PRO A 50 0.94 4.02 -5.48
N SER A 51 1.76 3.52 -6.41
CA SER A 51 1.87 2.13 -6.83
C SER A 51 2.10 1.18 -5.63
N ARG A 52 3.05 1.51 -4.78
CA ARG A 52 3.41 0.72 -3.57
C ARG A 52 2.38 0.84 -2.46
N ILE A 53 1.69 1.97 -2.35
CA ILE A 53 0.59 2.18 -1.40
C ILE A 53 -0.57 1.25 -1.76
N PHE A 54 -0.95 1.20 -3.04
CA PHE A 54 -1.99 0.29 -3.53
C PHE A 54 -1.62 -1.18 -3.31
N TRP A 55 -0.39 -1.58 -3.67
CA TRP A 55 0.11 -2.94 -3.45
C TRP A 55 0.07 -3.38 -1.99
N ARG A 56 0.36 -2.47 -1.06
CA ARG A 56 0.24 -2.73 0.38
C ARG A 56 -1.20 -3.00 0.80
N THR A 57 -2.15 -2.20 0.31
CA THR A 57 -3.58 -2.38 0.60
C THR A 57 -4.07 -3.73 0.07
N VAL A 58 -3.74 -4.09 -1.18
CA VAL A 58 -4.12 -5.39 -1.77
C VAL A 58 -3.49 -6.56 -1.00
N ARG A 59 -2.23 -6.45 -0.59
CA ARG A 59 -1.59 -7.49 0.26
C ARG A 59 -2.32 -7.65 1.60
N GLY A 60 -2.74 -6.56 2.23
CA GLY A 60 -3.49 -6.62 3.49
C GLY A 60 -4.85 -7.32 3.37
N HIS A 61 -5.47 -7.29 2.18
CA HIS A 61 -6.76 -7.92 1.91
C HIS A 61 -6.65 -9.39 1.46
N CYS A 62 -5.49 -9.82 0.94
CA CYS A 62 -5.32 -11.16 0.38
C CYS A 62 -4.26 -11.95 1.17
N LYS A 63 -4.69 -12.99 1.90
CA LYS A 63 -3.80 -13.84 2.72
C LYS A 63 -2.88 -14.76 1.91
N VAL A 64 -2.99 -14.78 0.58
CA VAL A 64 -2.23 -15.70 -0.30
C VAL A 64 -0.88 -15.08 -0.66
N CYS A 65 0.20 -15.81 -0.38
CA CYS A 65 1.59 -15.34 -0.29
C CYS A 65 2.29 -14.94 -1.62
N GLY A 66 1.60 -14.95 -2.76
CA GLY A 66 2.25 -14.79 -4.07
C GLY A 66 1.39 -14.04 -5.08
N LEU A 67 1.01 -12.80 -4.77
CA LEU A 67 0.32 -11.96 -5.74
C LEU A 67 1.32 -11.23 -6.63
N ASP A 68 1.51 -11.78 -7.82
CA ASP A 68 2.12 -11.16 -9.00
C ASP A 68 1.23 -10.01 -9.51
N VAL A 69 1.07 -8.97 -8.69
CA VAL A 69 0.57 -7.69 -9.20
C VAL A 69 1.77 -7.03 -9.86
N LEU A 70 1.89 -7.22 -11.18
CA LEU A 70 2.93 -6.56 -11.95
C LEU A 70 2.59 -5.06 -11.96
N LEU A 71 3.26 -4.31 -11.09
CA LEU A 71 3.24 -2.85 -11.10
C LEU A 71 4.37 -2.40 -12.01
N ILE A 72 3.99 -1.97 -13.22
CA ILE A 72 4.85 -1.27 -14.15
C ILE A 72 4.76 0.23 -13.84
#